data_AF-A0A0C1K289-F1
#
_entry.id   AF-A0A0C1K289-F1
#
_cell.length_a   1.000
_cell.length_b   1.000
_cell.length_c   1.000
_cell.angle_alpha   90.00
_cell.angle_beta   90.00
_cell.angle_gamma   90.00
#
_symmetry.space_group_name_H-M   'P 1'
#
loop_
_entity.id
_entity.type
_entity.pdbx_description
1 polymer ?
#
loop_
_entity_poly.entity_id
_entity_poly.type
_entity_poly.pdbx_seq_one_letter_code
_entity_poly.pdbx_strand_id
1 'polypeptide(L)'
;MLIQLECYMKNSFFLSSTLLCLLVSTSCQTHRHPEDVVYETYVHRYGVELPAEDWSSRGQHGQVLSTRRDGVVVSKTYESGILHGEVTYTFPHRECIEKKKFMIRGI
;
A
#
# COMPACT_ATOMS: atom_id res chain seq x y z
N MET A 1 -40.25 -49.25 1.72
CA MET A 1 -39.14 -48.48 2.33
C MET A 1 -38.52 -47.53 1.28
N LEU A 2 -39.33 -46.69 0.60
CA LEU A 2 -38.88 -45.84 -0.52
C LEU A 2 -39.15 -44.35 -0.34
N ILE A 3 -39.76 -43.94 0.78
CA ILE A 3 -40.15 -42.53 1.03
C ILE A 3 -39.10 -41.77 1.88
N GLN A 4 -38.11 -42.47 2.45
CA GLN A 4 -37.10 -41.87 3.34
C GLN A 4 -35.83 -41.38 2.61
N LEU A 5 -35.63 -41.72 1.34
CA LEU A 5 -34.40 -41.39 0.59
C LEU A 5 -34.48 -40.08 -0.19
N GLU A 6 -35.67 -39.57 -0.51
CA GLU A 6 -35.81 -38.32 -1.28
C GLU A 6 -35.54 -37.05 -0.45
N CYS A 7 -35.66 -37.12 0.88
CA CYS A 7 -35.34 -35.97 1.75
C CYS A 7 -33.82 -35.75 1.95
N TYR A 8 -32.98 -36.77 1.74
CA TYR A 8 -31.55 -36.68 2.07
C TYR A 8 -30.72 -35.95 1.01
N MET A 9 -31.10 -36.03 -0.27
CA MET A 9 -30.31 -35.44 -1.37
C MET A 9 -30.60 -33.95 -1.62
N LYS A 10 -31.72 -33.42 -1.14
CA LYS A 10 -32.10 -32.00 -1.33
C LYS A 10 -31.49 -31.06 -0.29
N ASN A 11 -31.16 -31.61 0.89
CA ASN A 11 -30.54 -30.89 2.00
C ASN A 11 -29.02 -30.67 1.81
N SER A 12 -28.35 -31.58 1.09
CA SER A 12 -26.90 -31.49 0.82
C SER A 12 -26.54 -30.41 -0.21
N PHE A 13 -27.39 -30.21 -1.23
CA PHE A 13 -27.17 -29.16 -2.24
C PHE A 13 -27.42 -27.73 -1.72
N PHE A 14 -28.36 -27.55 -0.79
CA PHE A 14 -28.63 -26.25 -0.18
C PHE A 14 -27.53 -25.81 0.80
N LEU A 15 -26.89 -26.78 1.48
CA LEU A 15 -25.79 -26.52 2.41
C LEU A 15 -24.48 -26.15 1.70
N SER A 16 -24.22 -26.64 0.48
CA SER A 16 -23.01 -26.28 -0.26
C SER A 16 -23.09 -24.88 -0.88
N SER A 17 -24.30 -24.46 -1.31
CA SER A 17 -24.50 -23.15 -1.93
C SER A 17 -24.37 -21.97 -0.96
N THR A 18 -24.69 -22.15 0.32
CA THR A 18 -24.53 -21.10 1.34
C THR A 18 -23.08 -20.97 1.83
N LEU A 19 -22.33 -22.07 1.82
CA LEU A 19 -20.91 -22.09 2.19
C LEU A 19 -20.03 -21.35 1.17
N LEU A 20 -20.38 -21.39 -0.11
CA LEU A 20 -19.63 -20.72 -1.19
C LEU A 20 -19.74 -19.19 -1.13
N CYS A 21 -20.88 -18.65 -0.68
CA CYS A 21 -21.10 -17.20 -0.57
C CYS A 21 -20.32 -16.55 0.58
N LEU A 22 -19.96 -17.29 1.63
CA LEU A 22 -19.21 -16.76 2.78
C LEU A 22 -17.71 -16.55 2.48
N LEU A 23 -17.18 -17.15 1.41
CA LEU A 23 -15.77 -17.01 1.03
C LEU A 23 -15.47 -15.78 0.18
N VAL A 24 -16.49 -15.06 -0.31
CA VAL A 24 -16.32 -13.91 -1.21
C VAL A 24 -16.27 -12.57 -0.45
N SER A 25 -16.65 -12.54 0.83
CA SER A 25 -16.74 -11.31 1.61
C SER A 25 -15.45 -10.88 2.31
N THR A 26 -14.38 -11.69 2.29
CA THR A 26 -13.04 -11.28 2.75
C THR A 26 -12.27 -10.54 1.66
N SER A 27 -12.86 -9.47 1.12
CA SER A 27 -12.10 -8.45 0.39
C SER A 27 -11.37 -7.58 1.42
N CYS A 28 -10.10 -7.87 1.67
CA CYS A 28 -9.22 -6.96 2.41
C CYS A 28 -8.99 -5.70 1.55
N GLN A 29 -9.84 -4.69 1.68
CA GLN A 29 -9.48 -3.34 1.26
C GLN A 29 -8.31 -2.90 2.14
N THR A 30 -7.09 -3.02 1.60
CA THR A 30 -5.96 -2.26 2.12
C THR A 30 -6.26 -0.80 1.83
N HIS A 31 -6.94 -0.14 2.76
CA HIS A 31 -7.19 1.29 2.72
C HIS A 31 -5.85 1.99 2.95
N ARG A 32 -5.01 2.06 1.91
CA ARG A 32 -3.97 3.08 1.84
C ARG A 32 -4.74 4.37 1.75
N HIS A 33 -4.97 5.07 2.86
CA HIS A 33 -5.22 6.50 2.77
C HIS A 33 -3.95 7.06 2.12
N PRO A 34 -3.98 7.49 0.84
CA PRO A 34 -2.91 8.35 0.36
C PRO A 34 -3.15 9.63 1.15
N GLU A 35 -2.39 9.79 2.22
CA GLU A 35 -2.36 10.98 3.06
C GLU A 35 -2.20 12.19 2.12
N ASP A 36 -3.32 12.80 1.74
CA ASP A 36 -3.54 13.82 0.70
C ASP A 36 -2.26 14.48 0.17
N VAL A 37 -1.55 13.79 -0.72
CA VAL A 37 -0.27 14.25 -1.25
C VAL A 37 -0.56 15.30 -2.32
N VAL A 38 -0.06 16.51 -2.11
CA VAL A 38 -0.27 17.65 -3.03
C VAL A 38 0.83 17.70 -4.08
N TYR A 39 2.05 17.31 -3.71
CA TYR A 39 3.21 17.41 -4.58
C TYR A 39 4.24 16.32 -4.25
N GLU A 40 4.90 15.80 -5.29
CA GLU A 40 5.97 14.83 -5.14
C GLU A 40 7.21 15.24 -5.96
N THR A 41 8.38 15.05 -5.39
CA THR A 41 9.67 15.20 -6.06
C THR A 41 10.43 13.89 -5.99
N TYR A 42 10.94 13.43 -7.13
CA TYR A 42 11.69 12.19 -7.26
C TYR A 42 13.16 12.51 -7.44
N VAL A 43 14.02 11.93 -6.60
CA VAL A 43 15.43 12.27 -6.52
C VAL A 43 16.26 11.00 -6.65
N HIS A 44 17.14 10.94 -7.65
CA HIS A 44 18.10 9.84 -7.80
C HIS A 44 19.03 9.69 -6.63
N ARG A 45 19.56 8.49 -6.44
CA ARG A 45 20.60 8.22 -5.43
C ARG A 45 21.81 9.16 -5.51
N TYR A 46 22.02 9.82 -6.65
CA TYR A 46 23.06 10.82 -6.86
C TYR A 46 22.64 12.25 -6.49
N GLY A 47 21.43 12.46 -5.97
CA GLY A 47 20.91 13.76 -5.57
C GLY A 47 20.31 14.60 -6.71
N VAL A 48 20.02 13.99 -7.86
CA VAL A 48 19.46 14.69 -9.03
C VAL A 48 17.95 14.47 -9.09
N GLU A 49 17.19 15.56 -9.21
CA GLU A 49 15.75 15.51 -9.43
C GLU A 49 15.42 14.95 -10.82
N LEU A 50 14.42 14.07 -10.87
CA LEU A 50 13.96 13.41 -12.08
C LEU A 50 12.44 13.54 -12.24
N PRO A 51 11.94 13.61 -13.48
CA PRO A 51 10.53 13.38 -13.75
C PRO A 51 10.08 12.01 -13.22
N ALA A 52 8.81 11.89 -12.82
CA ALA A 52 8.25 10.65 -12.29
C ALA A 52 8.41 9.45 -13.26
N GLU A 53 8.30 9.71 -14.56
CA GLU A 53 8.45 8.69 -15.61
C GLU A 53 9.89 8.17 -15.70
N ASP A 54 10.86 9.09 -15.71
CA ASP A 54 12.29 8.76 -15.69
C ASP A 54 12.70 8.05 -14.39
N TRP A 55 12.06 8.43 -13.27
CA TRP A 55 12.26 7.77 -12.00
C TRP A 55 11.85 6.30 -12.04
N SER A 56 10.67 6.06 -12.60
CA SER A 56 10.10 4.72 -12.72
C SER A 56 10.92 3.85 -13.68
N SER A 57 11.32 4.40 -14.83
CA SER A 57 12.08 3.67 -15.86
C SER A 57 13.50 3.30 -15.39
N ARG A 58 14.10 4.08 -14.50
CA ARG A 58 15.44 3.85 -13.93
C ARG A 58 15.45 2.93 -12.71
N GLY A 59 14.33 2.26 -12.43
CA GLY A 59 14.24 1.26 -11.36
C GLY A 59 13.94 1.84 -9.97
N GLN A 60 13.46 3.09 -9.88
CA GLN A 60 12.94 3.68 -8.63
C GLN A 60 13.95 3.63 -7.48
N HIS A 61 15.18 4.10 -7.74
CA HIS A 61 16.32 3.96 -6.82
C HIS A 61 16.85 5.32 -6.34
N GLY A 62 16.53 5.68 -5.10
CA GLY A 62 16.91 6.92 -4.40
C GLY A 62 15.78 7.40 -3.50
N GLN A 63 15.31 8.64 -3.61
CA GLN A 63 14.42 9.25 -2.63
C GLN A 63 13.17 9.86 -3.28
N VAL A 64 12.05 9.77 -2.58
CA VAL A 64 10.80 10.44 -2.94
C VAL A 64 10.42 11.38 -1.80
N LEU A 65 10.26 12.66 -2.10
CA LEU A 65 9.77 13.67 -1.18
C LEU A 65 8.32 13.97 -1.53
N SER A 66 7.40 13.60 -0.64
CA SER A 66 5.97 13.83 -0.80
C SER A 66 5.51 14.93 0.17
N THR A 67 4.94 16.02 -0.34
CA THR A 67 4.34 17.08 0.47
C THR A 67 2.85 16.78 0.66
N ARG A 68 2.43 16.64 1.91
CA ARG A 68 1.02 16.46 2.27
C ARG A 68 0.28 17.80 2.27
N ARG A 69 -1.06 17.77 2.14
CA ARG A 69 -1.94 18.93 2.27
C ARG A 69 -1.73 19.74 3.56
N ASP A 70 -1.37 19.06 4.64
CA ASP A 70 -1.06 19.71 5.93
C ASP A 70 0.31 20.43 5.94
N GLY A 71 1.04 20.40 4.82
CA GLY A 71 2.37 21.01 4.65
C GLY A 71 3.53 20.12 5.14
N VAL A 72 3.25 19.01 5.81
CA VAL A 72 4.28 18.06 6.25
C VAL A 72 4.96 17.43 5.03
N VAL A 73 6.28 17.47 5.01
CA VAL A 73 7.10 16.84 3.97
C VAL A 73 7.53 15.47 4.45
N VAL A 74 7.16 14.44 3.69
CA VAL A 74 7.51 13.05 3.96
C VAL A 74 8.62 12.64 3.00
N SER A 75 9.78 12.31 3.52
CA SER A 75 10.91 11.80 2.74
C SER A 75 10.99 10.29 2.90
N LYS A 76 11.05 9.57 1.78
CA LYS A 76 11.11 8.10 1.72
C LYS A 76 12.26 7.67 0.83
N THR A 77 13.09 6.77 1.32
CA THR A 77 14.18 6.17 0.54
C THR A 77 13.75 4.83 -0.05
N TYR A 78 14.02 4.65 -1.34
CA TYR A 78 13.70 3.47 -2.12
C TYR A 78 14.97 2.90 -2.74
N GLU A 79 15.14 1.59 -2.63
CA GLU A 79 16.16 0.84 -3.33
C GLU A 79 15.49 -0.16 -4.27
N SER A 80 15.63 0.06 -5.59
CA SER A 80 15.07 -0.84 -6.60
C SER A 80 13.54 -0.98 -6.49
N GLY A 81 12.84 0.13 -6.22
CA GLY A 81 11.39 0.17 -5.99
C GLY A 81 10.93 -0.30 -4.61
N ILE A 82 11.86 -0.76 -3.77
CA ILE A 82 11.57 -1.24 -2.42
C ILE A 82 11.84 -0.13 -1.41
N LEU A 83 10.87 0.18 -0.55
CA LEU A 83 11.08 1.13 0.55
C LEU A 83 12.13 0.58 1.52
N HIS A 84 13.29 1.24 1.55
CA HIS A 84 14.45 0.80 2.29
C HIS A 84 15.12 1.99 2.99
N GLY A 85 15.17 1.92 4.32
CA GLY A 85 15.85 2.89 5.16
C GLY A 85 14.91 3.83 5.91
N GLU A 86 15.37 5.06 6.06
CA GLU A 86 14.71 6.05 6.90
C GLU A 86 13.54 6.73 6.17
N VAL A 87 12.42 6.87 6.88
CA VAL A 87 11.28 7.71 6.50
C VAL A 87 11.16 8.83 7.52
N THR A 88 11.33 10.06 7.05
CA THR A 88 11.23 11.28 7.87
C THR A 88 9.98 12.06 7.54
N TYR A 89 9.37 12.62 8.57
CA TYR A 89 8.26 13.57 8.48
C TYR A 89 8.78 14.89 9.03
N THR A 90 8.76 15.93 8.23
CA THR A 90 9.31 17.24 8.56
C THR A 90 8.19 18.28 8.56
N PHE A 91 8.15 19.11 9.60
CA PHE A 91 7.14 20.15 9.72
C PHE A 91 7.22 21.18 8.58
N PRO A 92 6.08 21.75 8.15
CA PRO A 92 6.09 22.86 7.21
C PRO A 92 6.88 24.04 7.82
N HIS A 93 7.78 24.62 7.03
CA HIS A 93 8.55 25.83 7.37
C HIS A 93 9.46 25.72 8.60
N ARG A 94 9.74 24.51 9.09
CA ARG A 94 10.75 24.26 10.13
C ARG A 94 11.58 23.07 9.72
N GLU A 95 12.90 23.16 9.85
CA GLU A 95 13.81 22.02 9.66
C GLU A 95 13.75 21.01 10.82
N CYS A 96 12.63 20.99 11.57
CA CYS A 96 12.41 20.08 12.67
C CYS A 96 11.71 18.82 12.18
N ILE A 97 12.31 17.67 12.49
CA ILE A 97 11.70 16.36 12.23
C ILE A 97 10.54 16.16 13.23
N GLU A 98 9.32 16.03 12.71
CA GLU A 98 8.14 15.62 13.48
C GLU A 98 8.27 14.16 13.91
N LYS A 99 8.65 13.30 12.96
CA LYS A 99 8.69 11.86 13.18
C LYS A 99 9.73 11.20 12.29
N LYS A 100 10.41 10.21 12.85
CA LYS A 100 11.35 9.34 12.13
C LYS A 100 10.89 7.90 12.28
N LYS A 101 10.83 7.17 11.17
CA LYS A 101 10.56 5.73 11.13
C LYS A 101 11.63 5.07 10.30
N PHE A 102 11.97 3.84 10.64
CA PHE A 102 12.86 3.03 9.82
C PHE A 102 12.03 1.90 9.21
N MET A 103 12.09 1.75 7.89
CA MET A 103 11.39 0.69 7.17
C MET A 103 12.37 -0.10 6.31
N ILE A 104 12.36 -1.41 6.51
CA ILE A 104 12.94 -2.37 5.57
C ILE A 104 11.78 -3.24 5.13
N ARG A 105 11.16 -2.93 3.99
CA ARG A 105 10.15 -3.80 3.39
C ARG A 105 10.78 -4.68 2.33
N GLY A 106 11.63 -5.62 2.73
CA GLY A 106 12.08 -6.70 1.84
C GLY A 106 10.90 -7.61 1.46
N ILE A 107 10.90 -8.10 0.22
CA ILE A 107 9.99 -9.16 -0.27
C ILE A 107 10.20 -10.43 0.56
#